data_AF-A0A200JG12-F1
#
_entry.id   AF-A0A200JG12-F1
#
_cell.length_a   1.000
_cell.length_b   1.000
_cell.length_c   1.000
_cell.angle_alpha   90.00
_cell.angle_beta   90.00
_cell.angle_gamma   90.00
#
_symmetry.space_group_name_H-M   'P 1'
#
loop_
_entity.id
_entity.type
_entity.pdbx_description
1 polymer ?
#
loop_
_entity_poly.entity_id
_entity_poly.type
_entity_poly.pdbx_seq_one_letter_code
_entity_poly.pdbx_strand_id
1 'polypeptide(L)'
;MIIVKGKNSRKIEKVWDLVKREHTGKKVAVVGYSGEIPYNFIRAKQMPAYETMTRHNTLNDLKRFLNDTKNRFEAIILYIDCDTHMIDQIKEMTRSYQEKFILTVYDEKEIEQVVDRI
;
A
#
# COMPACT_ATOMS: atom_id res chain seq x y z
N MET A 1 5.88 -5.17 7.62
CA MET A 1 4.85 -4.84 6.60
C MET A 1 3.53 -5.44 7.04
N ILE A 2 2.40 -4.77 6.78
CA ILE A 2 1.06 -5.33 7.03
C ILE A 2 0.43 -5.69 5.68
N ILE A 3 -0.11 -6.91 5.56
CA ILE A 3 -0.81 -7.35 4.35
C ILE A 3 -2.30 -7.45 4.63
N VAL A 4 -3.11 -6.80 3.79
CA VAL A 4 -4.57 -6.79 3.85
C VAL A 4 -5.12 -7.51 2.62
N LYS A 5 -5.62 -8.74 2.82
CA LYS A 5 -6.25 -9.54 1.77
C LYS A 5 -7.78 -9.31 1.74
N GLY A 6 -8.40 -9.32 0.57
CA GLY A 6 -9.86 -9.38 0.43
C GLY A 6 -10.45 -8.62 -0.76
N LYS A 7 -11.78 -8.44 -0.76
CA LYS A 7 -12.51 -7.68 -1.79
C LYS A 7 -12.32 -6.16 -1.64
N ASN A 8 -12.40 -5.44 -2.75
CA ASN A 8 -12.04 -4.01 -2.84
C ASN A 8 -12.70 -3.11 -1.78
N SER A 9 -14.01 -3.20 -1.56
CA SER A 9 -14.69 -2.35 -0.57
C SER A 9 -14.20 -2.58 0.86
N ARG A 10 -14.08 -3.84 1.28
CA ARG A 10 -13.67 -4.16 2.66
C ARG A 10 -12.18 -3.97 2.92
N LYS A 11 -11.31 -4.11 1.90
CA LYS A 11 -9.88 -3.76 2.00
C LYS A 11 -9.71 -2.29 2.38
N ILE A 12 -10.51 -1.41 1.77
CA ILE A 12 -10.43 0.03 2.01
C ILE A 12 -10.76 0.36 3.46
N GLU A 13 -11.85 -0.18 4.00
CA GLU A 13 -12.24 0.03 5.40
C GLU A 13 -11.13 -0.41 6.37
N LYS A 14 -10.54 -1.58 6.13
CA LYS A 14 -9.48 -2.10 7.00
C LYS A 14 -8.18 -1.31 6.92
N VAL A 15 -7.80 -0.85 5.72
CA VAL A 15 -6.67 0.07 5.55
C VAL A 15 -6.94 1.38 6.29
N TRP A 16 -8.15 1.92 6.20
CA TRP A 16 -8.55 3.13 6.94
C TRP A 16 -8.45 2.96 8.45
N ASP A 17 -8.90 1.84 8.99
CA ASP A 17 -8.81 1.57 10.41
C ASP A 17 -7.35 1.44 10.87
N LEU A 18 -6.49 0.80 10.07
CA LEU A 18 -5.06 0.71 10.36
C LEU A 18 -4.39 2.08 10.35
N VAL A 19 -4.66 2.90 9.33
CA VAL A 19 -4.14 4.27 9.26
C VAL A 19 -4.63 5.06 10.46
N LYS A 20 -5.93 5.06 10.78
CA LYS A 20 -6.45 5.81 11.94
C LYS A 20 -5.84 5.41 13.27
N ARG A 21 -5.54 4.13 13.48
CA ARG A 21 -4.93 3.63 14.73
C ARG A 21 -3.45 3.96 14.85
N GLU A 22 -2.72 3.87 13.74
CA GLU A 22 -1.26 3.96 13.74
C GLU A 22 -0.74 5.38 13.46
N HIS A 23 -1.59 6.25 12.92
CA HIS A 23 -1.15 7.52 12.38
C HIS A 23 -1.03 8.62 13.44
N THR A 24 0.18 9.14 13.58
CA THR A 24 0.52 10.17 14.59
C THR A 24 0.45 11.61 14.07
N GLY A 25 -0.07 11.82 12.85
CA GLY A 25 -0.22 13.14 12.23
C GLY A 25 0.80 13.48 11.13
N LYS A 26 1.64 12.54 10.70
CA LYS A 26 2.56 12.73 9.55
C LYS A 26 1.85 12.50 8.20
N LYS A 27 2.58 12.32 7.10
CA LYS A 27 1.98 12.14 5.76
C LYS A 27 1.96 10.65 5.39
N VAL A 28 0.82 10.16 4.90
CA VAL A 28 0.68 8.79 4.35
C VAL A 28 0.42 8.86 2.86
N ALA A 29 1.19 8.14 2.05
CA ALA A 29 0.95 8.06 0.62
C ALA A 29 0.09 6.84 0.28
N VAL A 30 -0.75 6.96 -0.75
CA VAL A 30 -1.38 5.83 -1.43
C VAL A 30 -0.78 5.72 -2.82
N VAL A 31 -0.33 4.53 -3.20
CA VAL A 31 0.31 4.26 -4.49
C VAL A 31 -0.39 3.08 -5.13
N GLY A 32 -0.72 3.19 -6.41
CA GLY A 32 -1.44 2.14 -7.12
C GLY A 32 -1.41 2.32 -8.62
N TYR A 33 -2.16 1.44 -9.31
CA TYR A 33 -2.35 1.52 -10.75
C TYR A 33 -3.29 2.67 -11.13
N SER A 34 -3.13 3.18 -12.35
CA SER A 34 -4.00 4.23 -12.88
C SER A 34 -5.47 3.84 -12.87
N GLY A 35 -6.30 4.70 -12.27
CA GLY A 35 -7.75 4.53 -12.16
C GLY A 35 -8.19 3.47 -11.14
N GLU A 36 -7.26 2.83 -10.42
CA GLU A 36 -7.59 1.76 -9.48
C GLU A 36 -7.59 2.22 -8.03
N ILE A 37 -7.02 3.40 -7.73
CA ILE A 37 -7.06 3.95 -6.37
C ILE A 37 -8.49 4.42 -6.06
N PRO A 38 -9.11 3.90 -4.99
CA PRO A 38 -10.46 4.30 -4.62
C PRO A 38 -10.59 5.81 -4.33
N TYR A 39 -11.63 6.43 -4.86
CA TYR A 39 -11.86 7.88 -4.79
C TYR A 39 -11.92 8.43 -3.35
N ASN A 40 -12.31 7.61 -2.38
CA ASN A 40 -12.34 7.99 -0.98
C ASN A 40 -10.94 8.23 -0.37
N PHE A 41 -9.89 7.55 -0.87
CA PHE A 41 -8.51 7.89 -0.50
C PHE A 41 -8.10 9.26 -1.01
N ILE A 42 -8.50 9.60 -2.24
CA ILE A 42 -8.16 10.87 -2.90
C ILE A 42 -8.79 12.07 -2.17
N ARG A 43 -10.02 11.92 -1.67
CA ARG A 43 -10.73 13.00 -0.95
C ARG A 43 -10.21 13.27 0.45
N ALA A 44 -9.56 12.29 1.08
CA ALA A 44 -8.98 12.49 2.39
C ALA A 44 -7.70 13.32 2.24
N LYS A 45 -7.82 14.65 2.38
CA LYS A 45 -6.77 15.68 2.17
C LYS A 45 -5.42 15.44 2.88
N GLN A 46 -5.29 14.40 3.70
CA GLN A 46 -4.06 14.01 4.39
C GLN A 46 -3.28 12.90 3.66
N MET A 47 -3.84 12.33 2.59
CA MET A 47 -3.26 11.18 1.88
C MET A 47 -3.09 11.48 0.39
N PRO A 48 -1.90 11.93 -0.07
CA PRO A 48 -1.64 12.05 -1.49
C PRO A 48 -1.72 10.68 -2.17
N ALA A 49 -2.49 10.61 -3.26
CA ALA A 49 -2.64 9.44 -4.11
C ALA A 49 -1.73 9.56 -5.34
N TYR A 50 -0.97 8.51 -5.62
CA TYR A 50 -0.03 8.40 -6.72
C TYR A 50 -0.39 7.21 -7.61
N GLU A 51 -0.93 7.52 -8.78
CA GLU A 51 -1.29 6.55 -9.80
C GLU A 51 -0.12 6.31 -10.77
N THR A 52 1.05 6.01 -10.22
CA THR A 52 2.30 5.94 -11.00
C THR A 52 2.73 4.52 -11.33
N MET A 53 1.97 3.49 -10.91
CA MET A 53 2.33 2.09 -11.16
C MET A 53 1.74 1.59 -12.48
N THR A 54 2.46 0.69 -13.16
CA THR A 54 1.96 -0.05 -14.32
C THR A 54 2.07 -1.56 -14.09
N ARG A 55 1.06 -2.33 -14.50
CA ARG A 55 0.99 -3.78 -14.22
C ARG A 55 2.16 -4.59 -14.79
N HIS A 56 2.73 -4.16 -15.91
CA HIS A 56 3.86 -4.84 -16.56
C HIS A 56 5.22 -4.47 -15.97
N ASN A 57 5.30 -3.43 -15.12
CA ASN A 57 6.55 -2.91 -14.58
C ASN A 57 6.46 -2.57 -13.07
N THR A 58 5.49 -3.13 -12.35
CA THR A 58 5.12 -2.76 -10.98
C THR A 58 6.31 -2.63 -10.04
N LEU A 59 7.23 -3.58 -10.06
CA LEU A 59 8.39 -3.59 -9.15
C LEU A 59 9.38 -2.46 -9.46
N ASN A 60 9.63 -2.18 -10.74
CA ASN A 60 10.53 -1.10 -11.13
C ASN A 60 9.90 0.27 -10.85
N ASP A 61 8.61 0.41 -11.14
CA ASP A 61 7.85 1.62 -10.84
C ASP A 61 7.82 1.89 -9.33
N LEU A 62 7.58 0.84 -8.53
CA LEU A 62 7.62 0.91 -7.07
C LEU A 62 9.01 1.32 -6.57
N LYS A 63 10.07 0.67 -7.07
CA LYS A 63 11.45 1.00 -6.68
C LYS A 63 11.77 2.46 -6.99
N ARG A 64 11.37 2.95 -8.16
CA ARG A 64 11.54 4.35 -8.56
C ARG A 64 10.78 5.29 -7.61
N PHE A 65 9.51 5.00 -7.35
CA PHE A 65 8.69 5.77 -6.42
C PHE A 65 9.34 5.86 -5.04
N LEU A 66 9.76 4.73 -4.46
CA LEU A 66 10.36 4.70 -3.13
C LEU A 66 11.67 5.48 -3.04
N ASN A 67 12.50 5.43 -4.09
CA ASN A 67 13.72 6.25 -4.17
C ASN A 67 13.39 7.75 -4.22
N ASP A 68 12.43 8.14 -5.05
CA ASP A 68 12.04 9.54 -5.25
C ASP A 68 11.32 10.13 -4.02
N THR A 69 10.69 9.28 -3.21
CA THR A 69 9.92 9.69 -2.04
C THR A 69 10.52 9.32 -0.70
N LYS A 70 11.78 8.89 -0.68
CA LYS A 70 12.46 8.44 0.53
C LYS A 70 12.35 9.47 1.67
N ASN A 71 11.96 9.01 2.86
CA ASN A 71 11.77 9.82 4.08
C ASN A 71 10.67 10.89 3.99
N ARG A 72 9.84 10.91 2.94
CA ARG A 72 8.74 11.89 2.81
C ARG A 72 7.46 11.48 3.53
N PHE A 73 7.30 10.19 3.79
CA PHE A 73 6.09 9.61 4.34
C PHE A 73 6.40 8.81 5.60
N GLU A 74 5.44 8.72 6.52
CA GLU A 74 5.53 7.81 7.65
C GLU A 74 5.07 6.40 7.24
N ALA A 75 4.06 6.34 6.38
CA ALA A 75 3.56 5.10 5.83
C ALA A 75 3.21 5.22 4.35
N ILE A 76 3.29 4.10 3.65
CA ILE A 76 2.94 3.98 2.24
C ILE A 76 1.97 2.81 2.11
N ILE A 77 0.80 3.10 1.53
CA ILE A 77 -0.20 2.10 1.15
C ILE A 77 0.05 1.72 -0.30
N LEU A 78 0.34 0.45 -0.52
CA LEU A 78 0.50 -0.16 -1.82
C LEU A 78 -0.84 -0.78 -2.23
N TYR A 79 -1.62 -0.02 -2.99
CA TYR A 79 -2.89 -0.46 -3.57
C TYR A 79 -2.65 -1.20 -4.88
N ILE A 80 -2.04 -2.38 -4.78
CA ILE A 80 -1.65 -3.20 -5.92
C ILE A 80 -2.19 -4.62 -5.75
N ASP A 81 -3.20 -4.97 -6.54
CA ASP A 81 -3.76 -6.33 -6.54
C ASP A 81 -2.77 -7.29 -7.21
N CYS A 82 -1.77 -7.73 -6.43
CA CYS A 82 -0.66 -8.54 -6.86
C CYS A 82 -0.79 -10.01 -6.43
N ASP A 83 -0.15 -10.92 -7.18
CA ASP A 83 -0.05 -12.33 -6.80
C ASP A 83 0.90 -12.56 -5.61
N THR A 84 0.88 -13.77 -5.05
CA THR A 84 1.71 -14.15 -3.91
C THR A 84 3.21 -14.02 -4.17
N HIS A 85 3.67 -14.30 -5.40
CA HIS A 85 5.09 -14.23 -5.74
C HIS A 85 5.58 -12.76 -5.79
N MET A 86 4.71 -11.83 -6.14
CA MET A 86 5.00 -10.40 -6.10
C MET A 86 5.05 -9.87 -4.66
N ILE A 87 4.26 -10.43 -3.74
CA ILE A 87 4.29 -10.07 -2.31
C ILE A 87 5.71 -10.20 -1.73
N ASP A 88 6.37 -11.34 -1.96
CA ASP A 88 7.70 -11.59 -1.38
C ASP A 88 8.76 -10.64 -1.96
N GLN A 89 8.67 -10.32 -3.24
CA GLN A 89 9.55 -9.33 -3.87
C GLN A 89 9.33 -7.92 -3.31
N ILE A 90 8.07 -7.53 -3.07
CA ILE A 90 7.74 -6.25 -2.44
C ILE A 90 8.24 -6.21 -0.99
N LYS A 91 8.09 -7.31 -0.23
CA LYS A 91 8.63 -7.41 1.14
C LYS A 91 10.14 -7.18 1.15
N GLU A 92 10.89 -7.87 0.30
CA GLU A 92 12.34 -7.75 0.24
C GLU A 92 12.77 -6.34 -0.17
N MET A 93 12.10 -5.76 -1.18
CA MET A 93 12.39 -4.40 -1.65
C MET A 93 12.17 -3.35 -0.55
N THR A 94 11.08 -3.48 0.20
CA THR A 94 10.67 -2.50 1.22
C THR A 94 11.40 -2.65 2.55
N ARG A 95 12.11 -3.76 2.79
CA ARG A 95 12.82 -4.03 4.05
C ARG A 95 13.89 -3.00 4.41
N SER A 96 14.48 -2.36 3.40
CA SER A 96 15.52 -1.33 3.58
C SER A 96 14.98 0.09 3.86
N TYR A 97 13.66 0.25 3.85
CA TYR A 97 12.97 1.54 4.02
C TYR A 97 12.43 1.68 5.44
N GLN A 98 12.43 2.91 5.96
CA GLN A 98 11.98 3.18 7.34
C GLN A 98 10.46 3.34 7.42
N GLU A 99 9.82 3.59 6.28
CA GLU A 99 8.38 3.76 6.15
C GLU A 99 7.62 2.48 6.55
N LYS A 100 6.46 2.65 7.18
CA LYS A 100 5.53 1.54 7.39
C LYS A 100 4.83 1.21 6.07
N PHE A 101 4.82 -0.05 5.67
CA PHE A 101 4.14 -0.49 4.45
C PHE A 101 2.86 -1.25 4.76
N ILE A 102 1.78 -0.85 4.08
CA ILE A 102 0.50 -1.56 4.04
C ILE A 102 0.27 -2.02 2.60
N LEU A 103 0.28 -3.32 2.36
CA LEU A 103 0.06 -3.91 1.04
C LEU A 103 -1.36 -4.46 0.98
N THR A 104 -2.14 -4.01 0.00
CA THR A 104 -3.47 -4.60 -0.27
C THR A 104 -3.34 -5.67 -1.33
N VAL A 105 -3.97 -6.82 -1.13
CA VAL A 105 -3.94 -7.95 -2.07
C VAL A 105 -5.37 -8.37 -2.35
N TYR A 106 -5.73 -8.53 -3.63
CA TYR A 106 -7.02 -9.11 -3.99
C TYR A 106 -7.10 -10.56 -3.56
N ASP A 107 -8.15 -10.91 -2.81
CA ASP A 107 -8.48 -12.27 -2.45
C ASP A 107 -10.00 -12.43 -2.46
N GLU A 108 -10.51 -13.48 -3.09
CA GLU A 108 -11.94 -13.79 -3.13
C GLU A 108 -12.45 -14.31 -1.77
N LYS A 109 -11.56 -14.85 -0.94
CA LYS A 109 -11.86 -15.37 0.40
C LYS A 109 -11.97 -14.26 1.45
N GLU A 110 -12.45 -14.60 2.64
CA GLU A 110 -12.60 -13.66 3.75
C GLU A 110 -11.28 -12.96 4.15
N ILE A 111 -11.41 -11.80 4.79
CA ILE A 111 -10.29 -10.90 5.05
C ILE A 111 -9.35 -11.49 6.10
N GLU A 112 -8.20 -11.98 5.67
CA GLU A 112 -7.09 -12.30 6.56
C GLU A 112 -6.14 -11.10 6.67
N GLN A 113 -5.94 -10.60 7.89
CA GLN A 113 -4.82 -9.70 8.17
C GLN A 113 -3.62 -10.58 8.53
N VAL A 114 -2.62 -10.56 7.67
CA VAL A 114 -1.34 -11.22 7.96
C VAL A 114 -0.39 -10.13 8.44
N VAL A 115 -0.17 -10.10 9.76
CA VAL A 115 0.89 -9.29 10.36
C VAL A 115 2.14 -10.15 10.39
N ASP A 116 2.98 -10.02 9.36
CA ASP A 116 4.33 -10.56 9.46
C ASP A 116 5.12 -9.66 10.41
N ARG A 117 5.35 -10.18 11.63
CA ARG A 117 6.33 -9.61 12.55
C ARG A 117 7.71 -10.05 12.05
N ILE A 118 8.35 -9.17 11.28
CA ILE A 118 9.76 -9.28 10.90
C ILE A 118 10.61 -9.13 12.16
#